data_AF-A0A3Q3AQ55-F1
#
_entry.id   AF-A0A3Q3AQ55-F1
#
_cell.length_a   1.000
_cell.length_b   1.000
_cell.length_c   1.000
_cell.angle_alpha   90.00
_cell.angle_beta   90.00
_cell.angle_gamma   90.00
#
_symmetry.space_group_name_H-M   'P 1'
#
loop_
_entity.id
_entity.type
_entity.pdbx_description
1 polymer ?
#
loop_
_entity_poly.entity_id
_entity_poly.type
_entity_poly.pdbx_seq_one_letter_code
_entity_poly.pdbx_strand_id
1 'polypeptide(L)'
;MKRTGIFPSLLLICSLSAAQLQADSDNKIISHLKQTESQVGEAGNLSEHQQTCTQDINAVLREMSASLAGLKVEVKYLQRDNEAKAKKLELLKQQFQAKAEELEVLKQQHQVQAGELITVKAMANITENQVEALRREGEVKRVAFSASLLASGSGTIGPFNAQTPLVFRHVVANIGNAYNPQTGFFIAPVKGAYHFEVYIYGAGHPSHPTGAALFKNGEHIFIAYHHVINSWTNAANGVTLLLKIGDVVFLRQWQNSRISDSQNHHTTFSGHLLFTM
;
A
#
# COMPACT_ATOMS: atom_id res chain seq x y z
N MET A 1 -29.78 36.58 -16.02
CA MET A 1 -29.33 36.73 -17.43
C MET A 1 -29.57 35.40 -18.13
N LYS A 2 -30.78 35.14 -18.65
CA LYS A 2 -31.19 35.21 -20.07
C LYS A 2 -30.28 34.47 -21.07
N ARG A 3 -30.75 33.32 -21.59
CA ARG A 3 -30.93 32.91 -23.02
C ARG A 3 -30.97 31.37 -23.11
N THR A 4 -32.12 30.69 -23.34
CA THR A 4 -32.98 30.53 -24.55
C THR A 4 -32.53 29.48 -25.56
N GLY A 5 -33.45 28.56 -25.88
CA GLY A 5 -33.50 27.65 -27.04
C GLY A 5 -34.25 26.36 -26.65
N ILE A 6 -35.59 26.30 -26.66
CA ILE A 6 -36.58 26.18 -27.76
C ILE A 6 -36.30 25.00 -28.71
N PHE A 7 -37.17 23.98 -28.69
CA PHE A 7 -37.93 23.37 -29.82
C PHE A 7 -38.81 22.20 -29.27
N PRO A 8 -39.89 21.76 -29.94
CA PRO A 8 -41.24 21.76 -29.38
C PRO A 8 -41.90 20.37 -29.28
N SER A 9 -43.05 20.32 -28.60
CA SER A 9 -44.01 19.22 -28.66
C SER A 9 -44.72 19.15 -30.02
N LEU A 10 -44.91 17.94 -30.54
CA LEU A 10 -46.01 17.64 -31.47
C LEU A 10 -46.54 16.22 -31.21
N LEU A 11 -47.77 16.19 -30.70
CA LEU A 11 -48.71 15.06 -30.70
C LEU A 11 -49.51 15.13 -32.01
N LEU A 12 -49.63 14.04 -32.76
CA LEU A 12 -50.86 13.61 -33.47
C LEU A 12 -50.65 12.23 -34.15
N ILE A 13 -51.23 11.13 -33.65
CA ILE A 13 -52.46 10.42 -34.11
C ILE A 13 -52.43 9.95 -35.58
N CYS A 14 -52.47 8.62 -35.81
CA CYS A 14 -53.51 7.91 -36.60
C CYS A 14 -53.15 6.42 -36.89
N SER A 15 -53.97 5.55 -36.32
CA SER A 15 -54.51 4.25 -36.79
C SER A 15 -53.98 3.59 -38.08
N LEU A 16 -53.75 2.26 -38.04
CA LEU A 16 -54.26 1.29 -39.03
C LEU A 16 -54.09 -0.17 -38.55
N SER A 17 -55.22 -0.75 -38.17
CA SER A 17 -55.70 -2.13 -38.37
C SER A 17 -54.69 -3.29 -38.50
N ALA A 18 -54.60 -4.15 -37.46
CA ALA A 18 -54.27 -5.56 -37.63
C ALA A 18 -55.58 -6.36 -37.64
N ALA A 19 -56.11 -6.60 -38.83
CA ALA A 19 -57.17 -7.58 -39.05
C ALA A 19 -56.61 -8.98 -38.79
N GLN A 20 -57.30 -9.76 -37.96
CA GLN A 20 -57.20 -11.22 -37.97
C GLN A 20 -57.41 -11.72 -39.40
N LEU A 21 -56.40 -12.34 -40.00
CA LEU A 21 -56.59 -13.21 -41.16
C LEU A 21 -57.07 -14.57 -40.65
N GLN A 22 -58.39 -14.67 -40.59
CA GLN A 22 -59.16 -15.90 -40.54
C GLN A 22 -58.76 -16.78 -41.74
N ALA A 23 -58.58 -18.07 -41.47
CA ALA A 23 -58.52 -19.10 -42.49
C ALA A 23 -59.86 -19.16 -43.24
N ASP A 24 -59.89 -18.77 -44.51
CA ASP A 24 -60.96 -19.16 -45.43
C ASP A 24 -60.54 -18.96 -46.90
N SER A 25 -60.15 -20.04 -47.58
CA SER A 25 -60.33 -20.19 -49.03
C SER A 25 -60.11 -21.64 -49.48
N ASP A 26 -60.82 -22.60 -48.88
CA ASP A 26 -60.99 -23.94 -49.45
C ASP A 26 -62.43 -24.10 -49.91
N ASN A 27 -62.73 -23.64 -51.14
CA ASN A 27 -63.76 -24.17 -52.06
C ASN A 27 -64.20 -23.11 -53.07
N LYS A 28 -63.63 -23.11 -54.29
CA LYS A 28 -64.42 -22.85 -55.51
C LYS A 28 -63.65 -23.15 -56.82
N ILE A 29 -63.32 -24.40 -57.09
CA ILE A 29 -63.12 -24.87 -58.48
C ILE A 29 -63.78 -26.23 -58.65
N ILE A 30 -65.12 -26.26 -58.52
CA ILE A 30 -65.97 -27.28 -59.15
C ILE A 30 -67.19 -26.55 -59.71
N SER A 31 -67.10 -26.12 -60.96
CA SER A 31 -68.25 -26.00 -61.87
C SER A 31 -67.74 -25.53 -63.23
N HIS A 32 -67.48 -26.48 -64.12
CA HIS A 32 -67.77 -26.43 -65.56
C HIS A 32 -66.98 -27.56 -66.22
N LEU A 33 -67.59 -28.76 -66.27
CA LEU A 33 -67.40 -29.78 -67.31
C LEU A 33 -68.28 -30.99 -66.94
N LYS A 34 -69.59 -30.85 -67.20
CA LYS A 34 -70.49 -31.98 -67.40
C LYS A 34 -71.35 -31.64 -68.61
N GLN A 35 -71.07 -32.29 -69.73
CA GLN A 35 -72.01 -32.87 -70.70
C GLN A 35 -71.31 -32.99 -72.06
N THR A 36 -71.07 -34.23 -72.47
CA THR A 36 -71.76 -34.86 -73.61
C THR A 36 -71.32 -36.32 -73.70
N GLU A 37 -72.24 -37.25 -73.47
CA GLU A 37 -72.10 -38.66 -73.82
C GLU A 37 -72.54 -38.87 -75.28
N SER A 38 -71.67 -39.54 -76.04
CA SER A 38 -71.91 -40.63 -77.00
C SER A 38 -73.18 -40.64 -77.89
N GLN A 39 -73.01 -40.65 -79.23
CA GLN A 39 -73.04 -41.91 -80.00
C GLN A 39 -72.76 -41.76 -81.52
N VAL A 40 -71.88 -42.68 -81.99
CA VAL A 40 -71.80 -43.37 -83.31
C VAL A 40 -71.43 -42.62 -84.59
N GLY A 41 -70.18 -42.86 -85.04
CA GLY A 41 -69.86 -43.54 -86.32
C GLY A 41 -69.70 -42.72 -87.60
N GLU A 42 -68.45 -42.43 -88.01
CA GLU A 42 -67.80 -42.92 -89.25
C GLU A 42 -66.42 -42.27 -89.46
N ALA A 43 -65.55 -43.00 -90.15
CA ALA A 43 -64.10 -42.99 -90.00
C ALA A 43 -63.33 -42.00 -90.91
N GLY A 44 -62.17 -41.56 -90.41
CA GLY A 44 -60.96 -41.39 -91.22
C GLY A 44 -60.55 -39.96 -91.57
N ASN A 45 -59.36 -39.56 -91.08
CA ASN A 45 -58.53 -38.45 -91.56
C ASN A 45 -58.76 -37.02 -91.05
N LEU A 46 -59.22 -36.84 -89.80
CA LEU A 46 -59.06 -35.57 -89.05
C LEU A 46 -58.47 -35.77 -87.63
N SER A 47 -57.84 -36.92 -87.36
CA SER A 47 -57.43 -37.33 -86.01
C SER A 47 -56.06 -36.81 -85.57
N GLU A 48 -55.15 -36.49 -86.48
CA GLU A 48 -53.75 -36.18 -86.10
C GLU A 48 -53.59 -34.75 -85.59
N HIS A 49 -54.16 -33.74 -86.28
CA HIS A 49 -53.90 -32.33 -85.96
C HIS A 49 -54.53 -31.86 -84.63
N GLN A 50 -55.71 -32.40 -84.29
CA GLN A 50 -56.40 -32.12 -83.03
C GLN A 50 -55.72 -32.83 -81.84
N GLN A 51 -55.10 -33.98 -82.08
CA GLN A 51 -54.37 -34.76 -81.07
C GLN A 51 -52.98 -34.17 -80.78
N THR A 52 -52.30 -33.60 -81.80
CA THR A 52 -51.03 -32.87 -81.63
C THR A 52 -51.19 -31.58 -80.82
N CYS A 53 -52.21 -30.76 -81.10
CA CYS A 53 -52.47 -29.51 -80.37
C CYS A 53 -52.81 -29.77 -78.88
N THR A 54 -53.57 -30.82 -78.60
CA THR A 54 -53.94 -31.20 -77.23
C THR A 54 -52.75 -31.81 -76.48
N GLN A 55 -51.84 -32.52 -77.16
CA GLN A 55 -50.60 -33.03 -76.55
C GLN A 55 -49.64 -31.91 -76.17
N ASP A 56 -49.52 -30.86 -77.00
CA ASP A 56 -48.62 -29.72 -76.78
C ASP A 56 -49.06 -28.87 -75.57
N ILE A 57 -50.37 -28.57 -75.46
CA ILE A 57 -50.95 -27.89 -74.28
C ILE A 57 -50.71 -28.69 -72.99
N ASN A 58 -50.84 -30.02 -73.05
CA ASN A 58 -50.58 -30.90 -71.91
C ASN A 58 -49.09 -30.98 -71.54
N ALA A 59 -48.19 -30.86 -72.52
CA ALA A 59 -46.75 -30.79 -72.29
C ALA A 59 -46.37 -29.50 -71.56
N VAL A 60 -46.88 -28.35 -72.03
CA VAL A 60 -46.69 -27.05 -71.37
C VAL A 60 -47.28 -27.04 -69.96
N LEU A 61 -48.47 -27.62 -69.76
CA LEU A 61 -49.07 -27.76 -68.43
C LEU A 61 -48.23 -28.63 -67.50
N ARG A 62 -47.59 -29.70 -68.00
CA ARG A 62 -46.66 -30.52 -67.22
C ARG A 62 -45.39 -29.75 -66.85
N GLU A 63 -44.81 -28.98 -67.78
CA GLU A 63 -43.65 -28.14 -67.51
C GLU A 63 -43.95 -27.03 -66.50
N MET A 64 -45.10 -26.37 -66.63
CA MET A 64 -45.60 -25.40 -65.66
C MET A 64 -45.81 -26.04 -64.30
N SER A 65 -46.41 -27.24 -64.25
CA SER A 65 -46.62 -27.97 -63.00
C SER A 65 -45.30 -28.37 -62.34
N ALA A 66 -44.32 -28.82 -63.13
CA ALA A 66 -42.97 -29.14 -62.66
C ALA A 66 -42.23 -27.88 -62.15
N SER A 67 -42.34 -26.76 -62.87
CA SER A 67 -41.75 -25.47 -62.48
C SER A 67 -42.38 -24.92 -61.21
N LEU A 68 -43.71 -24.99 -61.09
CA LEU A 68 -44.45 -24.59 -59.90
C LEU A 68 -44.06 -25.46 -58.68
N ALA A 69 -43.86 -26.77 -58.90
CA ALA A 69 -43.36 -27.67 -57.88
C ALA A 69 -41.93 -27.32 -57.45
N GLY A 70 -41.05 -26.97 -58.40
CA GLY A 70 -39.69 -26.49 -58.13
C GLY A 70 -39.67 -25.22 -57.28
N LEU A 71 -40.43 -24.20 -57.70
CA LEU A 71 -40.62 -22.94 -56.96
C LEU A 71 -41.14 -23.19 -55.54
N LYS A 72 -42.10 -24.11 -55.37
CA LYS A 72 -42.64 -24.47 -54.04
C LYS A 72 -41.58 -25.08 -53.13
N VAL A 73 -40.63 -25.84 -53.67
CA VAL A 73 -39.51 -26.40 -52.89
C VAL A 73 -38.54 -25.30 -52.47
N GLU A 74 -38.19 -24.38 -53.38
CA GLU A 74 -37.28 -23.27 -53.11
C GLU A 74 -37.85 -22.29 -52.08
N VAL A 75 -39.14 -21.96 -52.16
CA VAL A 75 -39.84 -21.16 -51.14
C VAL A 75 -39.77 -21.85 -49.77
N LYS A 76 -40.00 -23.17 -49.71
CA LYS A 76 -39.86 -23.93 -48.45
C LYS A 76 -38.42 -23.96 -47.93
N TYR A 77 -37.43 -23.95 -48.81
CA TYR A 77 -36.02 -23.88 -48.42
C TYR A 77 -35.69 -22.50 -47.83
N LEU A 78 -36.05 -21.41 -48.53
CA LEU A 78 -35.85 -20.04 -48.07
C LEU A 78 -36.59 -19.75 -46.76
N GLN A 79 -37.79 -20.29 -46.57
CA GLN A 79 -38.53 -20.20 -45.30
C GLN A 79 -37.70 -20.75 -44.13
N ARG A 80 -37.15 -21.97 -44.29
CA ARG A 80 -36.33 -22.60 -43.25
C ARG A 80 -35.02 -21.87 -43.00
N ASP A 81 -34.37 -21.37 -44.05
CA ASP A 81 -33.13 -20.59 -43.92
C ASP A 81 -33.39 -19.26 -43.20
N ASN A 82 -34.49 -18.58 -43.52
CA ASN A 82 -34.90 -17.36 -42.81
C ASN A 82 -35.25 -17.63 -41.34
N GLU A 83 -35.93 -18.74 -41.03
CA GLU A 83 -36.18 -19.15 -39.64
C GLU A 83 -34.87 -19.46 -38.89
N ALA A 84 -33.90 -20.14 -39.53
CA ALA A 84 -32.60 -20.42 -38.94
C ALA A 84 -31.79 -19.13 -38.69
N LYS A 85 -31.80 -18.19 -39.64
CA LYS A 85 -31.18 -16.86 -39.50
C LYS A 85 -31.84 -16.05 -38.38
N ALA A 86 -33.17 -16.07 -38.26
CA ALA A 86 -33.89 -15.40 -37.19
C ALA A 86 -33.50 -15.95 -35.81
N LYS A 87 -33.40 -17.28 -35.65
CA LYS A 87 -32.92 -17.90 -34.41
C LYS A 87 -31.49 -17.51 -34.07
N LYS A 88 -30.60 -17.46 -35.07
CA LYS A 88 -29.19 -17.05 -34.88
C LYS A 88 -29.06 -15.59 -34.49
N LEU A 89 -29.89 -14.71 -35.07
CA LEU A 89 -29.95 -13.30 -34.70
C LEU A 89 -30.42 -13.11 -33.26
N GLU A 90 -31.41 -13.89 -32.81
CA GLU A 90 -31.91 -13.83 -31.44
C GLU A 90 -30.86 -14.30 -30.42
N LEU A 91 -30.16 -15.39 -30.73
CA LEU A 91 -29.04 -15.86 -29.90
C LEU A 91 -27.92 -14.82 -29.80
N LEU A 92 -27.60 -14.16 -30.92
CA LEU A 92 -26.57 -13.12 -30.95
C LEU A 92 -26.99 -11.90 -30.09
N LYS A 93 -28.25 -11.49 -30.15
CA LYS A 93 -28.79 -10.41 -29.29
C LYS A 93 -28.67 -10.77 -27.81
N GLN A 94 -29.01 -11.99 -27.43
CA GLN A 94 -28.88 -12.47 -26.06
C GLN A 94 -27.42 -12.45 -25.59
N GLN A 95 -26.48 -12.88 -26.45
CA GLN A 95 -25.04 -12.79 -26.13
C GLN A 95 -24.55 -11.36 -25.98
N PHE A 96 -25.03 -10.43 -26.82
CA PHE A 96 -24.69 -9.01 -26.69
C PHE A 96 -25.24 -8.40 -25.39
N GLN A 97 -26.47 -8.76 -24.99
CA GLN A 97 -27.04 -8.33 -23.70
C GLN A 97 -26.25 -8.88 -22.52
N ALA A 98 -25.94 -10.19 -22.53
CA ALA A 98 -25.14 -10.80 -21.46
C ALA A 98 -23.76 -10.15 -21.32
N LYS A 99 -23.08 -9.85 -22.45
CA LYS A 99 -21.80 -9.12 -22.41
C LYS A 99 -21.93 -7.68 -21.93
N ALA A 100 -23.04 -7.00 -22.23
CA ALA A 100 -23.27 -5.65 -21.75
C ALA A 100 -23.45 -5.62 -20.22
N GLU A 101 -24.14 -6.62 -19.65
CA GLU A 101 -24.29 -6.78 -18.20
C GLU A 101 -22.94 -7.09 -17.53
N GLU A 102 -22.13 -8.00 -18.09
CA GLU A 102 -20.79 -8.31 -17.57
C GLU A 102 -19.87 -7.08 -17.57
N LEU A 103 -19.95 -6.24 -18.60
CA LEU A 103 -19.18 -5.00 -18.70
C LEU A 103 -19.56 -3.97 -17.63
N GLU A 104 -20.85 -3.85 -17.31
CA GLU A 104 -21.32 -2.96 -16.24
C GLU A 104 -20.85 -3.44 -14.86
N VAL A 105 -20.88 -4.75 -14.60
CA VAL A 105 -20.35 -5.32 -13.35
C VAL A 105 -18.84 -5.04 -13.23
N LEU A 106 -18.08 -5.28 -14.29
CA LEU A 106 -16.63 -5.04 -14.29
C LEU A 106 -16.29 -3.55 -14.05
N LYS A 107 -17.10 -2.65 -14.62
CA LYS A 107 -16.94 -1.20 -14.44
C LYS A 107 -17.19 -0.77 -13.00
N GLN A 108 -18.23 -1.30 -12.36
CA GLN A 108 -18.50 -1.05 -10.94
C GLN A 108 -17.38 -1.59 -10.06
N GLN A 109 -16.87 -2.78 -10.34
CA GLN A 109 -15.76 -3.38 -9.60
C GLN A 109 -14.48 -2.55 -9.69
N HIS A 110 -14.13 -2.05 -10.88
CA HIS A 110 -12.98 -1.15 -11.06
C HIS A 110 -13.16 0.16 -10.29
N GLN A 111 -14.39 0.69 -10.21
CA GLN A 111 -14.67 1.92 -9.46
C GLN A 111 -14.51 1.70 -7.94
N VAL A 112 -14.93 0.55 -7.43
CA VAL A 112 -14.71 0.15 -6.03
C VAL A 112 -13.22 -0.01 -5.73
N GLN A 113 -12.50 -0.76 -6.57
CA GLN A 113 -11.05 -0.96 -6.42
C GLN A 113 -10.27 0.37 -6.45
N ALA A 114 -10.67 1.32 -7.29
CA ALA A 114 -10.07 2.66 -7.31
C ALA A 114 -10.26 3.40 -5.99
N GLY A 115 -11.43 3.29 -5.37
CA GLY A 115 -11.71 3.86 -4.04
C GLY A 115 -10.89 3.22 -2.92
N GLU A 116 -10.78 1.88 -2.93
CA GLU A 116 -9.92 1.14 -2.01
C GLU A 116 -8.46 1.52 -2.15
N LEU A 117 -7.96 1.67 -3.39
CA LEU A 117 -6.58 2.06 -3.66
C LEU A 117 -6.25 3.46 -3.11
N ILE A 118 -7.17 4.42 -3.23
CA ILE A 118 -7.02 5.76 -2.63
C ILE A 118 -6.88 5.65 -1.11
N THR A 119 -7.71 4.80 -0.49
CA THR A 119 -7.72 4.59 0.96
C THR A 119 -6.42 3.93 1.43
N VAL A 120 -5.98 2.87 0.75
CA VAL A 120 -4.71 2.19 1.01
C VAL A 120 -3.53 3.14 0.87
N LYS A 121 -3.52 3.99 -0.17
CA LYS A 121 -2.47 5.00 -0.37
C LYS A 121 -2.44 6.03 0.75
N ALA A 122 -3.60 6.49 1.22
CA ALA A 122 -3.68 7.41 2.36
C ALA A 122 -3.14 6.77 3.65
N MET A 123 -3.54 5.52 3.94
CA MET A 123 -3.02 4.77 5.08
C MET A 123 -1.52 4.54 4.99
N ALA A 124 -0.99 4.20 3.81
CA ALA A 124 0.44 4.02 3.60
C ALA A 124 1.24 5.29 3.92
N ASN A 125 0.79 6.45 3.45
CA ASN A 125 1.42 7.73 3.76
C ASN A 125 1.38 8.07 5.26
N ILE A 126 0.28 7.75 5.96
CA ILE A 126 0.19 7.97 7.42
C ILE A 126 1.19 7.06 8.14
N THR A 127 1.23 5.78 7.77
CA THR A 127 2.17 4.80 8.35
C THR A 127 3.62 5.21 8.10
N GLU A 128 3.96 5.65 6.90
CA GLU A 128 5.30 6.13 6.56
C GLU A 128 5.71 7.32 7.44
N ASN A 129 4.82 8.31 7.60
CA ASN A 129 5.06 9.44 8.50
C ASN A 129 5.22 9.01 9.97
N GLN A 130 4.42 8.05 10.44
CA GLN A 130 4.55 7.51 11.79
C GLN A 130 5.86 6.77 11.99
N VAL A 131 6.26 5.94 11.03
CA VAL A 131 7.55 5.23 11.05
C VAL A 131 8.71 6.22 11.06
N GLU A 132 8.64 7.30 10.29
CA GLU A 132 9.69 8.31 10.26
C GLU A 132 9.74 9.14 11.54
N ALA A 133 8.60 9.48 12.14
CA ALA A 133 8.54 10.12 13.45
C ALA A 133 9.16 9.22 14.54
N LEU A 134 8.76 7.94 14.58
CA LEU A 134 9.33 6.95 15.50
C LEU A 134 10.82 6.72 15.25
N ARG A 135 11.30 6.80 14.01
CA ARG A 135 12.72 6.72 13.69
C ARG A 135 13.49 7.93 14.20
N ARG A 136 12.93 9.14 14.13
CA ARG A 136 13.52 10.37 14.69
C ARG A 136 13.50 10.36 16.22
N GLU A 137 12.47 9.80 16.84
CA GLU A 137 12.42 9.57 18.29
C GLU A 137 13.38 8.44 18.73
N GLY A 138 13.52 7.42 17.88
CA GLY A 138 14.39 6.25 18.02
C GLY A 138 15.86 6.51 17.69
N GLU A 139 16.20 7.67 17.10
CA GLU A 139 17.50 8.32 17.31
C GLU A 139 17.59 8.81 18.76
N VAL A 140 17.44 7.87 19.69
CA VAL A 140 17.75 8.03 21.11
C VAL A 140 19.11 8.68 21.13
N LYS A 141 19.18 9.90 21.67
CA LYS A 141 20.44 10.58 21.92
C LYS A 141 21.19 9.75 22.94
N ARG A 142 21.93 8.76 22.45
CA ARG A 142 22.77 7.87 23.23
C ARG A 142 23.91 8.72 23.74
N VAL A 143 24.02 8.79 25.06
CA VAL A 143 25.08 9.53 25.73
C VAL A 143 25.71 8.57 26.71
N ALA A 144 27.00 8.32 26.51
CA ALA A 144 27.81 7.54 27.44
C ALA A 144 29.27 7.93 27.26
N PHE A 145 29.99 8.10 28.36
CA PHE A 145 31.42 8.29 28.32
C PHE A 145 32.08 7.46 29.42
N SER A 146 33.34 7.12 29.19
CA SER A 146 34.21 6.54 30.18
C SER A 146 35.64 7.00 29.91
N ALA A 147 36.31 7.50 30.94
CA ALA A 147 37.66 8.02 30.85
C ALA A 147 38.49 7.69 32.09
N SER A 148 39.80 7.58 31.93
CA SER A 148 40.78 7.45 33.00
C SER A 148 41.69 8.67 33.09
N LEU A 149 42.31 8.86 34.26
CA LEU A 149 42.95 10.11 34.65
C LEU A 149 44.11 10.51 33.73
N LEU A 150 45.12 9.65 33.59
CA LEU A 150 46.32 9.95 32.81
C LEU A 150 46.17 9.49 31.36
N ALA A 151 46.63 10.32 30.42
CA ALA A 151 46.66 9.97 29.00
C ALA A 151 47.56 8.76 28.71
N SER A 152 48.68 8.67 29.42
CA SER A 152 49.66 7.58 29.36
C SER A 152 50.60 7.63 30.57
N GLY A 153 51.34 6.54 30.80
CA GLY A 153 52.35 6.45 31.86
C GLY A 153 51.76 6.15 33.25
N SER A 154 52.49 6.54 34.29
CA SER A 154 52.09 6.38 35.68
C SER A 154 52.47 7.60 36.50
N GLY A 155 51.71 7.87 37.55
CA GLY A 155 51.98 9.00 38.42
C GLY A 155 50.93 9.22 39.50
N THR A 156 51.24 10.16 40.38
CA THR A 156 50.34 10.62 41.45
C THR A 156 50.15 12.13 41.31
N ILE A 157 48.91 12.60 41.37
CA ILE A 157 48.55 14.02 41.36
C ILE A 157 48.25 14.52 42.78
N GLY A 158 48.58 15.79 43.04
CA GLY A 158 48.57 16.40 44.37
C GLY A 158 49.70 15.91 45.27
N PRO A 159 49.67 16.27 46.57
CA PRO A 159 48.59 16.98 47.25
C PRO A 159 48.52 18.46 46.86
N PHE A 160 47.30 18.95 46.64
CA PHE A 160 47.04 20.38 46.45
C PHE A 160 46.34 20.95 47.69
N ASN A 161 46.71 22.16 48.09
CA ASN A 161 46.14 22.84 49.26
C ASN A 161 44.73 23.40 49.02
N ALA A 162 44.13 23.18 47.84
CA ALA A 162 42.76 23.54 47.51
C ALA A 162 42.14 22.47 46.59
N GLN A 163 40.81 22.44 46.52
CA GLN A 163 40.12 21.57 45.58
C GLN A 163 40.48 21.92 44.13
N THR A 164 41.06 20.97 43.42
CA THR A 164 41.64 21.19 42.09
C THR A 164 40.86 20.40 41.04
N PRO A 165 40.43 21.00 39.92
CA PRO A 165 39.73 20.28 38.85
C PRO A 165 40.52 19.08 38.33
N LEU A 166 39.83 17.96 38.14
CA LEU A 166 40.39 16.75 37.55
C LEU A 166 40.01 16.67 36.07
N VAL A 167 41.00 16.42 35.22
CA VAL A 167 40.82 16.22 33.79
C VAL A 167 41.24 14.80 33.46
N PHE A 168 40.27 13.94 33.09
CA PHE A 168 40.52 12.56 32.70
C PHE A 168 40.86 12.52 31.22
N ARG A 169 42.13 12.32 30.91
CA ARG A 169 42.69 12.55 29.56
C ARG A 169 42.66 11.33 28.66
N HIS A 170 42.57 10.12 29.21
CA HIS A 170 42.45 8.89 28.42
C HIS A 170 40.98 8.54 28.26
N VAL A 171 40.41 8.77 27.08
CA VAL A 171 39.00 8.55 26.80
C VAL A 171 38.80 7.20 26.12
N VAL A 172 38.09 6.29 26.79
CA VAL A 172 37.75 4.96 26.26
C VAL A 172 36.51 5.02 25.38
N ALA A 173 35.49 5.75 25.82
CA ALA A 173 34.26 5.98 25.07
C ALA A 173 33.75 7.40 25.28
N ASN A 174 33.14 7.99 24.25
CA ASN A 174 32.50 9.31 24.31
C ASN A 174 31.34 9.42 23.32
N ILE A 175 30.36 8.53 23.48
CA ILE A 175 29.16 8.48 22.65
C ILE A 175 28.33 9.73 22.92
N GLY A 176 27.98 10.45 21.86
CA GLY A 176 27.28 11.73 21.96
C GLY A 176 28.18 12.93 22.26
N ASN A 177 29.51 12.73 22.36
CA ASN A 177 30.52 13.79 22.54
C ASN A 177 30.21 14.76 23.71
N ALA A 178 29.62 14.24 24.78
CA ALA A 178 29.20 15.04 25.94
C ALA A 178 30.34 15.29 26.93
N TYR A 179 31.40 14.49 26.91
CA TYR A 179 32.58 14.67 27.74
C TYR A 179 33.71 15.38 26.98
N ASN A 180 34.35 16.37 27.60
CA ASN A 180 35.46 17.13 27.05
C ASN A 180 36.77 16.76 27.78
N PRO A 181 37.72 16.04 27.13
CA PRO A 181 38.98 15.62 27.76
C PRO A 181 40.02 16.73 27.92
N GLN A 182 39.78 17.94 27.39
CA GLN A 182 40.63 19.10 27.62
C GLN A 182 40.25 19.82 28.92
N THR A 183 38.96 19.80 29.31
CA THR A 183 38.45 20.48 30.50
C THR A 183 38.05 19.56 31.65
N GLY A 184 37.79 18.28 31.38
CA GLY A 184 37.27 17.32 32.37
C GLY A 184 35.76 17.42 32.58
N PHE A 185 35.05 18.16 31.73
CA PHE A 185 33.63 18.45 31.90
C PHE A 185 32.77 17.51 31.08
N PHE A 186 31.73 16.97 31.71
CA PHE A 186 30.57 16.42 31.04
C PHE A 186 29.50 17.51 30.94
N ILE A 187 28.97 17.76 29.74
CA ILE A 187 27.90 18.73 29.50
C ILE A 187 26.68 17.97 28.97
N ALA A 188 25.57 18.01 29.69
CA ALA A 188 24.36 17.28 29.31
C ALA A 188 23.79 17.80 27.98
N PRO A 189 23.76 16.99 26.91
CA PRO A 189 23.25 17.41 25.60
C PRO A 189 21.71 17.33 25.50
N VAL A 190 21.08 16.62 26.44
CA VAL A 190 19.63 16.46 26.57
C VAL A 190 19.21 16.52 28.02
N LYS A 191 17.95 16.89 28.24
CA LYS A 191 17.30 16.72 29.53
C LYS A 191 17.03 15.23 29.78
N GLY A 192 17.36 14.75 30.97
CA GLY A 192 17.16 13.34 31.31
C GLY A 192 17.76 12.93 32.65
N ALA A 193 17.62 11.65 32.97
CA ALA A 193 18.28 11.02 34.11
C ALA A 193 19.62 10.41 33.67
N TYR A 194 20.70 10.78 34.35
CA TYR A 194 22.06 10.32 34.05
C TYR A 194 22.65 9.63 35.27
N HIS A 195 23.32 8.50 35.06
CA HIS A 195 24.10 7.84 36.09
C HIS A 195 25.58 8.18 35.93
N PHE A 196 26.25 8.48 37.03
CA PHE A 196 27.70 8.70 37.08
C PHE A 196 28.32 7.80 38.13
N GLU A 197 29.49 7.28 37.82
CA GLU A 197 30.31 6.48 38.71
C GLU A 197 31.75 6.99 38.68
N VAL A 198 32.40 6.95 39.83
CA VAL A 198 33.80 7.37 39.97
C VAL A 198 34.54 6.36 40.82
N TYR A 199 35.75 6.04 40.37
CA TYR A 199 36.72 5.22 41.08
C TYR A 199 38.03 6.01 41.19
N ILE A 200 38.47 6.27 42.42
CA ILE A 200 39.65 7.07 42.73
C ILE A 200 40.67 6.17 43.41
N TYR A 201 41.75 5.87 42.69
CA TYR A 201 42.84 5.05 43.21
C TYR A 201 43.89 5.90 43.90
N GLY A 202 44.49 5.37 44.95
CA GLY A 202 45.61 6.02 45.62
C GLY A 202 46.40 5.10 46.52
N ALA A 203 47.70 5.41 46.62
CA ALA A 203 48.58 4.81 47.61
C ALA A 203 48.29 5.42 48.99
N GLY A 204 48.22 4.58 50.01
CA GLY A 204 48.08 5.01 51.39
C GLY A 204 49.22 5.93 51.83
N HIS A 205 48.89 6.87 52.70
CA HIS A 205 49.82 7.87 53.19
C HIS A 205 49.39 8.35 54.59
N PRO A 206 50.32 8.61 55.53
CA PRO A 206 49.96 9.03 56.89
C PRO A 206 49.20 10.37 56.99
N SER A 207 49.43 11.26 56.02
CA SER A 207 48.93 12.66 56.06
C SER A 207 48.07 13.04 54.86
N HIS A 208 47.92 12.16 53.88
CA HIS A 208 47.25 12.48 52.63
C HIS A 208 46.20 11.42 52.31
N PRO A 209 44.91 11.75 52.36
CA PRO A 209 43.86 10.83 51.96
C PRO A 209 43.87 10.62 50.44
N THR A 210 43.08 9.68 49.96
CA THR A 210 42.73 9.51 48.56
C THR A 210 41.29 9.92 48.37
N GLY A 211 41.03 10.89 47.49
CA GLY A 211 39.64 11.24 47.22
C GLY A 211 39.42 12.41 46.27
N ALA A 212 38.23 12.38 45.66
CA ALA A 212 37.70 13.40 44.77
C ALA A 212 36.19 13.56 45.01
N ALA A 213 35.68 14.75 44.71
CA ALA A 213 34.28 15.08 44.81
C ALA A 213 33.69 15.42 43.44
N LEU A 214 32.47 14.97 43.20
CA LEU A 214 31.69 15.26 41.99
C LEU A 214 30.85 16.50 42.21
N PHE A 215 30.89 17.39 41.23
CA PHE A 215 30.19 18.66 41.20
C PHE A 215 29.19 18.70 40.05
N LYS A 216 28.05 19.34 40.29
CA LYS A 216 27.09 19.76 39.26
C LYS A 216 26.99 21.28 39.29
N ASN A 217 27.31 21.96 38.19
CA ASN A 217 27.24 23.43 38.08
C ASN A 217 27.95 24.19 39.22
N GLY A 218 29.01 23.62 39.79
CA GLY A 218 29.75 24.19 40.92
C GLY A 218 29.24 23.81 42.31
N GLU A 219 28.10 23.12 42.42
CA GLU A 219 27.59 22.56 43.67
C GLU A 219 28.18 21.17 43.91
N HIS A 220 28.66 20.93 45.13
CA HIS A 220 29.18 19.63 45.56
C HIS A 220 28.03 18.63 45.75
N ILE A 221 28.06 17.51 45.03
CA ILE A 221 27.01 16.48 45.11
C ILE A 221 27.43 15.33 46.02
N PHE A 222 28.53 14.64 45.69
CA PHE A 222 29.02 13.52 46.48
C PHE A 222 30.53 13.41 46.41
N ILE A 223 31.11 12.63 47.32
CA ILE A 223 32.54 12.42 47.44
C ILE A 223 32.88 10.93 47.42
N ALA A 224 33.96 10.58 46.74
CA ALA A 224 34.67 9.31 46.91
C ALA A 224 35.93 9.61 47.72
N TYR A 225 35.98 9.16 48.98
CA TYR A 225 37.05 9.50 49.91
C TYR A 225 37.44 8.31 50.79
N HIS A 226 38.74 8.14 50.99
CA HIS A 226 39.27 7.17 51.92
C HIS A 226 40.65 7.61 52.45
N HIS A 227 40.97 7.30 53.71
CA HIS A 227 42.28 7.58 54.30
C HIS A 227 42.87 6.30 54.86
N VAL A 228 43.85 5.74 54.16
CA VAL A 228 44.60 4.56 54.58
C VAL A 228 46.07 4.91 54.66
N ILE A 229 46.79 4.25 55.58
CA ILE A 229 48.20 4.54 55.85
C ILE A 229 49.10 3.57 55.07
N ASN A 230 48.94 2.26 55.30
CA ASN A 230 49.82 1.22 54.74
C ASN A 230 49.05 0.24 53.84
N SER A 231 48.34 0.76 52.84
CA SER A 231 47.65 -0.06 51.84
C SER A 231 47.33 0.77 50.60
N TRP A 232 46.87 0.12 49.54
CA TRP A 232 46.24 0.78 48.41
C TRP A 232 44.74 0.92 48.65
N THR A 233 44.14 1.96 48.11
CA THR A 233 42.70 2.16 48.21
C THR A 233 42.09 2.59 46.89
N ASN A 234 40.87 2.11 46.66
CA ASN A 234 39.97 2.56 45.61
C ASN A 234 38.75 3.17 46.28
N ALA A 235 38.72 4.48 46.42
CA ALA A 235 37.53 5.18 46.88
C ALA A 235 36.54 5.27 45.72
N ALA A 236 35.31 4.82 45.92
CA ALA A 236 34.30 4.80 44.87
C ALA A 236 32.97 5.37 45.35
N ASN A 237 32.21 5.98 44.44
CA ASN A 237 30.85 6.42 44.68
C ASN A 237 30.12 6.56 43.34
N GLY A 238 28.78 6.62 43.37
CA GLY A 238 27.96 6.79 42.18
C GLY A 238 26.63 7.46 42.50
N VAL A 239 26.06 8.13 41.50
CA VAL A 239 24.82 8.89 41.66
C VAL A 239 23.99 8.87 40.38
N THR A 240 22.68 8.99 40.52
CA THR A 240 21.80 9.34 39.40
C THR A 240 21.32 10.79 39.57
N LEU A 241 21.53 11.62 38.54
CA LEU A 241 21.16 13.03 38.53
C LEU A 241 20.16 13.32 37.42
N LEU A 242 19.19 14.18 37.73
CA LEU A 242 18.38 14.84 36.71
C LEU A 242 19.13 16.05 36.20
N LEU A 243 19.47 16.03 34.91
CA LEU A 243 20.20 17.10 34.24
C LEU A 243 19.31 17.80 33.21
N LYS A 244 19.46 19.12 33.12
CA LYS A 244 18.95 19.95 32.04
C LYS A 244 20.00 20.06 30.94
N ILE A 245 19.58 20.46 29.74
CA ILE A 245 20.51 20.77 28.65
C ILE A 245 21.49 21.84 29.13
N GLY A 246 22.79 21.57 28.99
CA GLY A 246 23.87 22.48 29.38
C GLY A 246 24.32 22.36 30.83
N ASP A 247 23.68 21.54 31.67
CA ASP A 247 24.21 21.25 33.01
C ASP A 247 25.59 20.60 32.90
N VAL A 248 26.53 21.06 33.72
CA VAL A 248 27.94 20.63 33.72
C VAL A 248 28.23 19.76 34.93
N VAL A 249 28.77 18.57 34.70
CA VAL A 249 29.21 17.63 35.74
C VAL A 249 30.70 17.37 35.60
N PHE A 250 31.44 17.45 36.70
CA PHE A 250 32.90 17.27 36.72
C PHE A 250 33.42 16.88 38.09
N LEU A 251 34.68 16.46 38.16
CA LEU A 251 35.34 16.07 39.41
C LEU A 251 36.37 17.12 39.85
N ARG A 252 36.51 17.30 41.16
CA ARG A 252 37.66 17.99 41.77
C ARG A 252 38.34 17.07 42.76
N GLN A 253 39.66 17.05 42.73
CA GLN A 253 40.48 16.44 43.76
C GLN A 253 40.16 17.07 45.11
N TRP A 254 39.99 16.26 46.15
CA TRP A 254 39.79 16.76 47.50
C TRP A 254 41.06 17.46 48.01
N GLN A 255 40.89 18.49 48.84
CA GLN A 255 42.01 19.22 49.40
C GLN A 255 42.96 18.27 50.16
N ASN A 256 44.27 18.44 49.93
CA ASN A 256 45.36 17.65 50.51
C ASN A 256 45.33 16.15 50.19
N SER A 257 44.47 15.69 49.28
CA SER A 257 44.42 14.28 48.87
C SER A 257 45.51 13.96 47.83
N ARG A 258 45.80 12.69 47.61
CA ARG A 258 46.64 12.19 46.52
C ARG A 258 45.84 11.18 45.70
N ILE A 259 45.96 11.25 44.38
CA ILE A 259 45.28 10.33 43.45
C ILE A 259 46.33 9.76 42.51
N SER A 260 46.36 8.44 42.37
CA SER A 260 47.34 7.75 41.54
C SER A 260 46.67 7.10 40.34
N ASP A 261 47.41 7.02 39.25
CA ASP A 261 46.99 6.30 38.06
C ASP A 261 48.21 5.68 37.35
N SER A 262 47.96 4.70 36.49
CA SER A 262 48.99 3.97 35.78
C SER A 262 48.51 3.55 34.40
N GLN A 263 49.35 2.81 33.67
CA GLN A 263 48.99 2.15 32.41
C GLN A 263 47.82 1.17 32.56
N ASN A 264 47.45 0.79 33.79
CA ASN A 264 46.30 -0.04 34.09
C ASN A 264 44.99 0.75 34.34
N HIS A 265 45.01 2.09 34.22
CA HIS A 265 43.82 2.95 34.27
C HIS A 265 42.94 2.74 35.52
N HIS A 266 43.54 2.89 36.71
CA HIS A 266 42.86 2.61 37.98
C HIS A 266 41.85 3.69 38.38
N THR A 267 42.14 4.94 38.03
CA THR A 267 41.29 6.08 38.37
C THR A 267 40.38 6.42 37.20
N THR A 268 39.08 6.17 37.33
CA THR A 268 38.09 6.29 36.25
C THR A 268 36.91 7.17 36.61
N PHE A 269 36.35 7.80 35.58
CA PHE A 269 35.11 8.56 35.63
C PHE A 269 34.27 8.17 34.44
N SER A 270 33.08 7.67 34.71
CA SER A 270 32.12 7.23 33.69
C SER A 270 30.74 7.83 33.96
N GLY A 271 29.96 7.97 32.90
CA GLY A 271 28.56 8.32 33.04
C GLY A 271 27.77 8.10 31.77
N HIS A 272 26.47 7.87 31.91
CA HIS A 272 25.58 7.57 30.79
C HIS A 272 24.15 8.05 31.05
N LEU A 273 23.44 8.34 29.96
CA LEU A 273 22.01 8.65 29.97
C LEU A 273 21.22 7.36 30.19
N LEU A 274 20.35 7.35 31.19
CA LEU A 274 19.39 6.26 31.42
C LEU A 274 18.18 6.43 30.50
N PHE A 275 17.57 7.61 30.51
CA PHE A 275 16.44 7.96 29.66
C PHE A 275 16.23 9.47 29.61
N THR A 276 15.67 9.95 28.48
CA THR A 276 15.30 11.35 28.28
C THR A 276 14.02 11.72 29.04
N MET A 277 13.84 13.01 29.34
CA MET A 277 12.69 13.59 30.06
C MET A 277 12.21 14.91 29.46
#